data_AF-A0A7K1Z433-F1
#
_entry.id   AF-A0A7K1Z433-F1
#
_cell.length_a   1.000
_cell.length_b   1.000
_cell.length_c   1.000
_cell.angle_alpha   90.00
_cell.angle_beta   90.00
_cell.angle_gamma   90.00
#
_symmetry.space_group_name_H-M   'P 1'
#
loop_
_entity.id
_entity.type
_entity.pdbx_description
1 polymer ?
#
loop_
_entity_poly.entity_id
_entity_poly.type
_entity_poly.pdbx_seq_one_letter_code
_entity_poly.pdbx_strand_id
1 'polypeptide(L)'
;MANIPVRRPSLFTGRSIMGTWRSIRWMAVVFRKRILIWLVFIVIGGIGILSPEVIAQDDSRISIVLPTDNDAFFRGGGPEFYMGTYRRPRPNEKPGWTAGQYGFVRNVRRTSQGVIYSRFHEGIDIRPLKRTSRGEPLDEIRAIADGEVVYVNDRASRSNYGLYIVVEHWWGQSPYYSLYAHLKSIGVSIGDQVDQGAPIGIMGYTGRGVNRTRAHLHLEINLMLSEAFNAWYDDHLKRAAPNHHETYNGLNLVGIDIASLYLELRENPDLTIPELFTWETPFFEVTVPLGPTLPDILWRYPWLCDELKDWVPEYGAPIEMGNSWKITFAASGLPIKFEPSDEVVDSPKLNVLQRSSIAYQYLTNGLVRGRGNNFSLSESGRRRIDLISRSVDDLGNSGW
;
A
#
# COMPACT_ATOMS: atom_id res chain seq x y z
N MET A 1 5.53 -67.69 -25.74
CA MET A 1 6.82 -68.14 -25.18
C MET A 1 7.91 -67.32 -25.86
N ALA A 2 8.13 -66.07 -25.46
CA ALA A 2 8.89 -65.60 -24.30
C ALA A 2 10.37 -66.02 -24.36
N ASN A 3 11.22 -65.11 -24.86
CA ASN A 3 12.66 -65.11 -24.61
C ASN A 3 13.02 -63.74 -24.01
N ILE A 4 13.66 -63.80 -22.85
CA ILE A 4 14.19 -62.65 -22.10
C ILE A 4 15.48 -62.17 -22.79
N PRO A 5 15.74 -60.85 -22.80
CA PRO A 5 17.08 -60.43 -22.42
C PRO A 5 17.11 -59.26 -21.43
N VAL A 6 18.12 -59.35 -20.58
CA VAL A 6 18.59 -58.40 -19.57
C VAL A 6 18.89 -57.02 -20.17
N ARG A 7 18.47 -55.93 -19.50
CA ARG A 7 19.00 -54.57 -19.72
C ARG A 7 19.53 -53.95 -18.42
N ARG A 8 20.74 -53.41 -18.54
CA ARG A 8 21.51 -52.63 -17.55
C ARG A 8 20.87 -51.24 -17.33
N PRO A 9 21.10 -50.59 -16.17
CA PRO A 9 20.60 -49.25 -15.91
C PRO A 9 21.45 -48.19 -16.65
N SER A 10 20.80 -47.31 -17.42
CA SER A 10 21.42 -46.14 -18.04
C SER A 10 21.10 -44.87 -17.24
N LEU A 11 22.17 -44.31 -16.69
CA LEU A 11 22.45 -42.92 -16.30
C LEU A 11 21.32 -41.89 -16.50
N PHE A 12 20.95 -41.26 -15.38
CA PHE A 12 20.29 -39.96 -15.31
C PHE A 12 21.18 -38.89 -15.96
N THR A 13 20.66 -38.19 -16.96
CA THR A 13 21.25 -36.95 -17.47
C THR A 13 20.23 -35.81 -17.40
N GLY A 14 20.57 -34.80 -16.58
CA GLY A 14 20.28 -33.38 -16.82
C GLY A 14 18.82 -32.91 -16.72
N ARG A 15 18.38 -32.53 -15.51
CA ARG A 15 17.34 -31.50 -15.36
C ARG A 15 18.01 -30.12 -15.43
N SER A 16 17.55 -29.34 -16.40
CA SER A 16 17.90 -27.93 -16.65
C SER A 16 17.59 -27.05 -15.44
N ILE A 17 18.60 -26.32 -15.00
CA ILE A 17 18.54 -25.25 -13.99
C ILE A 17 18.06 -23.99 -14.72
N MET A 18 16.75 -23.75 -14.72
CA MET A 18 16.15 -22.54 -15.32
C MET A 18 14.98 -21.99 -14.49
N GLY A 19 15.08 -22.08 -13.16
CA GLY A 19 14.09 -21.55 -12.21
C GLY A 19 14.58 -20.42 -11.31
N THR A 20 15.85 -20.01 -11.40
CA THR A 20 16.52 -19.18 -10.37
C THR A 20 16.88 -17.75 -10.78
N TRP A 21 16.31 -17.21 -11.87
CA TRP A 21 16.75 -15.92 -12.42
C TRP A 21 15.89 -14.69 -12.08
N ARG A 22 14.78 -14.83 -11.36
CA ARG A 22 13.89 -13.68 -11.03
C ARG A 22 13.94 -13.21 -9.57
N SER A 23 14.31 -14.08 -8.63
CA SER A 23 14.68 -13.71 -7.24
C SER A 23 15.96 -12.86 -7.16
N ILE A 24 16.74 -12.81 -8.25
CA ILE A 24 17.94 -11.97 -8.38
C ILE A 24 17.60 -10.48 -8.53
N ARG A 25 16.38 -10.11 -8.98
CA ARG A 25 16.02 -8.70 -9.17
C ARG A 25 15.79 -7.99 -7.82
N TRP A 26 15.24 -8.71 -6.84
CA TRP A 26 15.09 -8.26 -5.45
C TRP A 26 16.46 -8.11 -4.77
N MET A 27 17.33 -9.11 -4.94
CA MET A 27 18.74 -9.00 -4.51
C MET A 27 19.45 -7.83 -5.18
N ALA A 28 19.20 -7.54 -6.47
CA ALA A 28 19.91 -6.52 -7.25
C ALA A 28 19.55 -5.07 -6.89
N VAL A 29 18.31 -4.78 -6.45
CA VAL A 29 17.90 -3.43 -6.03
C VAL A 29 18.43 -3.11 -4.63
N VAL A 30 18.32 -4.07 -3.70
CA VAL A 30 18.97 -4.00 -2.38
C VAL A 30 20.50 -4.01 -2.51
N PHE A 31 21.07 -4.77 -3.47
CA PHE A 31 22.51 -4.78 -3.78
C PHE A 31 22.99 -3.48 -4.40
N ARG A 32 22.24 -2.84 -5.32
CA ARG A 32 22.72 -1.66 -6.05
C ARG A 32 22.97 -0.46 -5.13
N LYS A 33 22.13 -0.27 -4.10
CA LYS A 33 22.35 0.77 -3.08
C LYS A 33 23.52 0.43 -2.15
N ARG A 34 23.75 -0.85 -1.84
CA ARG A 34 24.83 -1.27 -0.90
C ARG A 34 26.21 -1.46 -1.54
N ILE A 35 26.32 -1.90 -2.81
CA ILE A 35 27.62 -2.17 -3.48
C ILE A 35 28.36 -0.91 -3.92
N LEU A 36 27.66 0.18 -4.24
CA LEU A 36 28.34 1.42 -4.67
C LEU A 36 29.26 1.98 -3.57
N ILE A 37 28.97 1.66 -2.31
CA ILE A 37 29.78 2.00 -1.13
C ILE A 37 31.01 1.08 -0.99
N TRP A 38 30.99 -0.14 -1.53
CA TRP A 38 32.09 -1.11 -1.41
C TRP A 38 33.13 -1.03 -2.54
N LEU A 39 32.76 -0.54 -3.73
CA LEU A 39 33.68 -0.52 -4.88
C LEU A 39 34.66 0.67 -4.92
N VAL A 40 34.58 1.60 -3.97
CA VAL A 40 35.53 2.74 -3.88
C VAL A 40 36.82 2.38 -3.10
N PHE A 41 36.91 1.22 -2.45
CA PHE A 41 38.06 0.87 -1.59
C PHE A 41 38.85 -0.39 -1.99
N ILE A 42 39.01 -0.65 -3.30
CA ILE A 42 40.02 -1.61 -3.79
C ILE A 42 40.91 -0.95 -4.84
N VAL A 43 41.52 0.19 -4.51
CA VAL A 43 42.82 0.57 -5.08
C VAL A 43 43.58 1.35 -4.01
N ILE A 44 44.82 0.92 -3.74
CA ILE A 44 45.84 1.46 -2.82
C ILE A 44 45.91 0.69 -1.49
N GLY A 45 46.88 -0.23 -1.44
CA GLY A 45 47.26 -0.95 -0.24
C GLY A 45 48.02 -0.08 0.77
N GLY A 46 48.04 -0.55 2.01
CA GLY A 46 48.88 0.01 3.06
C GLY A 46 48.17 0.11 4.41
N ILE A 47 48.33 -0.94 5.21
CA ILE A 47 48.35 -1.00 6.68
C ILE A 47 47.78 0.25 7.42
N GLY A 48 46.61 0.06 8.00
CA GLY A 48 46.01 0.90 9.02
C GLY A 48 44.61 0.37 9.31
N ILE A 49 44.46 -0.44 10.37
CA ILE A 49 43.14 -0.84 10.87
C ILE A 49 42.54 0.39 11.56
N LEU A 50 41.98 1.29 10.76
CA LEU A 50 40.93 2.19 11.20
C LEU A 50 39.64 1.40 10.98
N SER A 51 39.03 0.92 12.06
CA SER A 51 37.65 0.46 12.01
C SER A 51 36.83 1.61 11.42
N PRO A 52 36.23 1.47 10.23
CA PRO A 52 35.26 2.47 9.82
C PRO A 52 34.08 2.26 10.76
N GLU A 53 33.84 3.23 11.65
CA GLU A 53 32.48 3.48 12.09
C GLU A 53 31.68 3.73 10.82
N VAL A 54 31.03 2.67 10.34
CA VAL A 54 29.94 2.78 9.39
C VAL A 54 28.93 3.65 10.12
N ILE A 55 28.91 4.94 9.80
CA ILE A 55 27.76 5.78 10.08
C ILE A 55 26.65 5.11 9.28
N ALA A 56 25.89 4.23 9.93
CA ALA A 56 24.63 3.77 9.41
C ALA A 56 23.82 5.06 9.25
N GLN A 57 23.63 5.48 8.00
CA GLN A 57 22.62 6.45 7.69
C GLN A 57 21.32 5.87 8.25
N ASP A 58 20.67 6.63 9.12
CA ASP A 58 19.42 6.21 9.74
C ASP A 58 18.31 6.23 8.68
N ASP A 59 18.32 5.20 7.84
CA ASP A 59 17.34 4.95 6.76
C ASP A 59 15.94 4.70 7.33
N SER A 60 15.76 4.66 8.66
CA SER A 60 14.45 4.57 9.31
C SER A 60 13.67 5.89 9.30
N ARG A 61 14.37 7.03 9.17
CA ARG A 61 13.76 8.34 9.36
C ARG A 61 12.83 8.69 8.21
N ILE A 62 11.57 8.93 8.55
CA ILE A 62 10.57 9.42 7.60
C ILE A 62 10.77 10.92 7.43
N SER A 63 11.00 11.35 6.19
CA SER A 63 11.00 12.76 5.83
C SER A 63 10.01 12.99 4.70
N ILE A 64 8.96 13.76 4.99
CA ILE A 64 7.96 14.15 3.99
C ILE A 64 7.71 15.67 3.97
N VAL A 65 7.43 16.20 2.79
CA VAL A 65 7.00 17.60 2.56
C VAL A 65 5.65 17.63 1.84
N LEU A 66 4.91 18.72 1.98
CA LEU A 66 3.67 18.92 1.23
C LEU A 66 3.95 18.91 -0.28
N PRO A 67 3.15 18.20 -1.09
CA PRO A 67 3.37 18.07 -2.53
C PRO A 67 2.95 19.30 -3.34
N THR A 68 2.42 20.34 -2.68
CA THR A 68 2.01 21.61 -3.30
C THR A 68 2.42 22.77 -2.41
N ASP A 69 2.22 24.01 -2.87
CA ASP A 69 2.45 25.20 -2.06
C ASP A 69 1.33 25.43 -1.00
N ASN A 70 0.28 24.60 -0.98
CA ASN A 70 -0.84 24.78 -0.06
C ASN A 70 -0.50 24.30 1.36
N ASP A 71 0.04 25.20 2.16
CA ASP A 71 0.43 24.96 3.55
C ASP A 71 -0.70 25.08 4.57
N ALA A 72 -1.94 25.38 4.14
CA ALA A 72 -3.04 25.67 5.05
C ALA A 72 -3.34 24.53 6.02
N PHE A 73 -2.97 23.29 5.67
CA PHE A 73 -3.01 22.12 6.55
C PHE A 73 -2.40 22.42 7.93
N PHE A 74 -1.23 23.06 7.94
CA PHE A 74 -0.46 23.37 9.14
C PHE A 74 -0.93 24.61 9.89
N ARG A 75 -1.91 25.34 9.35
CA ARG A 75 -2.52 26.55 9.93
C ARG A 75 -3.98 26.31 10.36
N GLY A 76 -4.36 25.06 10.58
CA GLY A 76 -5.71 24.64 10.99
C GLY A 76 -6.51 23.88 9.91
N GLY A 77 -5.96 23.73 8.71
CA GLY A 77 -6.51 22.92 7.62
C GLY A 77 -7.86 23.43 7.12
N GLY A 78 -8.89 22.59 7.22
CA GLY A 78 -10.25 22.98 6.83
C GLY A 78 -10.43 23.24 5.33
N PRO A 79 -11.36 24.13 4.94
CA PRO A 79 -11.73 24.35 3.53
C PRO A 79 -10.66 25.07 2.68
N GLU A 80 -9.63 25.63 3.32
CA GLU A 80 -8.47 26.23 2.64
C GLU A 80 -7.52 25.16 2.11
N PHE A 81 -7.39 24.05 2.85
CA PHE A 81 -6.54 22.92 2.45
C PHE A 81 -7.33 21.83 1.71
N TYR A 82 -8.45 21.37 2.29
CA TYR A 82 -9.17 20.20 1.77
C TYR A 82 -10.14 20.57 0.64
N MET A 83 -9.98 19.89 -0.49
CA MET A 83 -10.93 19.94 -1.58
C MET A 83 -12.07 18.94 -1.35
N GLY A 84 -13.16 19.39 -0.72
CA GLY A 84 -14.32 18.53 -0.50
C GLY A 84 -15.39 18.60 -1.58
N THR A 85 -16.63 18.40 -1.12
CA THR A 85 -17.84 18.49 -1.96
C THR A 85 -18.51 19.85 -1.76
N TYR A 86 -19.06 20.40 -2.84
CA TYR A 86 -19.90 21.61 -2.79
C TYR A 86 -21.32 21.32 -2.32
N ARG A 87 -21.44 20.51 -1.27
CA ARG A 87 -22.71 20.11 -0.67
C ARG A 87 -22.98 20.99 0.53
N ARG A 88 -24.18 21.56 0.62
CA ARG A 88 -24.66 22.21 1.83
C ARG A 88 -24.95 21.12 2.89
N PRO A 89 -24.24 21.11 4.05
CA PRO A 89 -24.49 20.12 5.10
C PRO A 89 -25.86 20.37 5.74
N ARG A 90 -26.57 19.29 6.10
CA ARG A 90 -27.78 19.36 6.94
C ARG A 90 -27.38 19.40 8.42
N PRO A 91 -28.32 19.65 9.35
CA PRO A 91 -28.02 19.55 10.77
C PRO A 91 -27.37 18.20 11.14
N ASN A 92 -26.34 18.28 11.99
CA ASN A 92 -25.51 17.16 12.47
C ASN A 92 -24.66 16.46 11.40
N GLU A 93 -24.45 17.10 10.24
CA GLU A 93 -23.52 16.62 9.23
C GLU A 93 -22.26 17.49 9.23
N LYS A 94 -21.10 16.85 9.04
CA LYS A 94 -19.82 17.52 8.85
C LYS A 94 -19.85 18.45 7.63
N PRO A 95 -19.09 19.57 7.66
CA PRO A 95 -18.93 20.46 6.52
C PRO A 95 -18.47 19.74 5.25
N GLY A 96 -18.85 20.26 4.08
CA GLY A 96 -18.56 19.62 2.79
C GLY A 96 -17.07 19.41 2.48
N TRP A 97 -16.18 20.26 3.03
CA TRP A 97 -14.72 20.15 2.87
C TRP A 97 -14.15 18.87 3.51
N THR A 98 -14.78 18.34 4.56
CA THR A 98 -14.32 17.12 5.25
C THR A 98 -14.30 15.89 4.35
N ALA A 99 -15.05 15.90 3.24
CA ALA A 99 -15.05 14.82 2.26
C ALA A 99 -13.70 14.62 1.54
N GLY A 100 -12.77 15.57 1.67
CA GLY A 100 -11.39 15.46 1.17
C GLY A 100 -10.39 14.94 2.19
N GLN A 101 -10.80 14.61 3.42
CA GLN A 101 -9.91 14.03 4.44
C GLN A 101 -9.78 12.52 4.26
N TYR A 102 -8.74 11.92 4.84
CA TYR A 102 -8.64 10.47 4.97
C TYR A 102 -9.79 9.91 5.83
N GLY A 103 -10.23 8.68 5.57
CA GLY A 103 -11.19 7.97 6.41
C GLY A 103 -12.62 7.90 5.87
N PHE A 104 -13.55 7.45 6.72
CA PHE A 104 -14.98 7.44 6.41
C PHE A 104 -15.55 8.87 6.46
N VAL A 105 -15.47 9.57 5.32
CA VAL A 105 -15.86 10.99 5.21
C VAL A 105 -16.79 11.28 4.03
N ARG A 106 -17.17 10.26 3.26
CA ARG A 106 -18.04 10.37 2.09
C ARG A 106 -19.32 9.53 2.25
N ASN A 107 -20.31 9.79 1.40
CA ASN A 107 -21.61 9.10 1.35
C ASN A 107 -22.33 9.07 2.72
N VAL A 108 -22.92 10.22 3.08
CA VAL A 108 -23.71 10.40 4.30
C VAL A 108 -24.85 9.39 4.39
N ARG A 109 -25.00 8.72 5.52
CA ARG A 109 -26.12 7.85 5.85
C ARG A 109 -26.71 8.21 7.20
N ARG A 110 -28.05 8.22 7.26
CA ARG A 110 -28.80 8.39 8.51
C ARG A 110 -29.15 7.00 9.04
N THR A 111 -28.76 6.73 10.27
CA THR A 111 -28.97 5.45 10.95
C THR A 111 -29.68 5.68 12.27
N SER A 112 -30.13 4.60 12.92
CA SER A 112 -30.68 4.65 14.27
C SER A 112 -29.70 5.18 15.32
N GLN A 113 -28.40 5.11 15.06
CA GLN A 113 -27.34 5.59 15.97
C GLN A 113 -26.79 6.97 15.56
N GLY A 114 -27.43 7.64 14.60
CA GLY A 114 -27.03 8.97 14.12
C GLY A 114 -26.51 8.97 12.68
N VAL A 115 -25.88 10.09 12.32
CA VAL A 115 -25.28 10.30 10.99
C VAL A 115 -23.93 9.60 10.93
N ILE A 116 -23.73 8.76 9.92
CA ILE A 116 -22.44 8.16 9.59
C ILE A 116 -22.03 8.51 8.16
N TYR A 117 -20.78 8.25 7.86
CA TYR A 117 -20.21 8.33 6.53
C TYR A 117 -19.79 6.92 6.13
N SER A 118 -20.23 6.47 4.96
CA SER A 118 -20.16 5.05 4.59
C SER A 118 -19.16 4.74 3.49
N ARG A 119 -18.51 5.77 2.95
CA ARG A 119 -17.45 5.61 1.96
C ARG A 119 -16.15 6.11 2.53
N PHE A 120 -15.18 5.20 2.57
CA PHE A 120 -13.81 5.46 2.93
C PHE A 120 -13.13 6.30 1.83
N HIS A 121 -12.13 7.07 2.24
CA HIS A 121 -11.25 7.82 1.37
C HIS A 121 -9.82 7.50 1.76
N GLU A 122 -9.10 6.90 0.82
CA GLU A 122 -7.78 6.29 1.01
C GLU A 122 -6.62 7.30 1.13
N GLY A 123 -6.91 8.60 0.95
CA GLY A 123 -5.91 9.66 1.02
C GLY A 123 -6.49 11.02 1.40
N ILE A 124 -5.83 12.08 0.96
CA ILE A 124 -6.27 13.47 1.14
C ILE A 124 -6.42 14.19 -0.21
N ASP A 125 -7.43 15.05 -0.30
CA ASP A 125 -7.68 15.89 -1.48
C ASP A 125 -7.19 17.31 -1.19
N ILE A 126 -6.06 17.70 -1.78
CA ILE A 126 -5.41 19.00 -1.57
C ILE A 126 -5.91 20.02 -2.61
N ARG A 127 -6.45 21.13 -2.12
CA ARG A 127 -7.02 22.22 -2.92
C ARG A 127 -5.93 23.02 -3.65
N PRO A 128 -6.16 23.46 -4.91
CA PRO A 128 -5.27 24.37 -5.59
C PRO A 128 -5.27 25.77 -4.99
N LEU A 129 -4.10 26.40 -4.95
CA LEU A 129 -3.93 27.83 -4.67
C LEU A 129 -4.00 28.68 -5.94
N LYS A 130 -3.51 28.16 -7.07
CA LYS A 130 -3.34 28.91 -8.31
C LYS A 130 -4.31 28.41 -9.37
N ARG A 131 -5.05 29.35 -9.98
CA ARG A 131 -5.94 29.08 -11.12
C ARG A 131 -5.82 30.15 -12.20
N THR A 132 -6.04 29.78 -13.45
CA THR A 132 -6.24 30.74 -14.54
C THR A 132 -7.57 31.48 -14.40
N SER A 133 -7.78 32.53 -15.19
CA SER A 133 -9.08 33.23 -15.30
C SER A 133 -10.23 32.32 -15.76
N ARG A 134 -9.92 31.22 -16.45
CA ARG A 134 -10.90 30.19 -16.86
C ARG A 134 -11.12 29.12 -15.78
N GLY A 135 -10.44 29.22 -14.64
CA GLY A 135 -10.55 28.31 -13.51
C GLY A 135 -9.69 27.05 -13.61
N GLU A 136 -8.78 26.96 -14.59
CA GLU A 136 -7.86 25.81 -14.72
C GLU A 136 -6.84 25.82 -13.56
N PRO A 137 -6.62 24.70 -12.84
CA PRO A 137 -5.59 24.61 -11.81
C PRO A 137 -4.19 24.74 -12.42
N LEU A 138 -3.27 25.34 -11.67
CA LEU A 138 -1.89 25.61 -12.11
C LEU A 138 -0.82 25.08 -11.14
N ASP A 139 -1.23 24.54 -9.99
CA ASP A 139 -0.32 24.09 -8.96
C ASP A 139 0.61 22.99 -9.49
N GLU A 140 1.91 23.18 -9.26
CA GLU A 140 2.91 22.14 -9.43
C GLU A 140 2.71 21.07 -8.36
N ILE A 141 2.88 19.82 -8.77
CA ILE A 141 2.86 18.66 -7.87
C ILE A 141 4.29 18.17 -7.72
N ARG A 142 4.71 17.98 -6.47
CA ARG A 142 6.06 17.58 -6.10
C ARG A 142 6.05 16.24 -5.36
N ALA A 143 7.15 15.48 -5.48
CA ALA A 143 7.38 14.29 -4.68
C ALA A 143 7.41 14.65 -3.19
N ILE A 144 6.78 13.84 -2.35
CA ILE A 144 6.70 14.12 -0.90
C ILE A 144 7.99 13.72 -0.20
N ALA A 145 8.74 12.78 -0.76
CA ALA A 145 9.99 12.24 -0.25
C ALA A 145 10.85 11.72 -1.40
N ASP A 146 12.12 11.45 -1.11
CA ASP A 146 13.04 10.77 -2.03
C ASP A 146 12.46 9.39 -2.42
N GLY A 147 12.58 9.00 -3.69
CA GLY A 147 12.07 7.72 -4.14
C GLY A 147 12.28 7.42 -5.61
N GLU A 148 11.73 6.30 -6.05
CA GLU A 148 11.72 5.87 -7.44
C GLU A 148 10.30 5.89 -8.00
N VAL A 149 10.11 6.47 -9.19
CA VAL A 149 8.84 6.41 -9.90
C VAL A 149 8.62 4.98 -10.39
N VAL A 150 7.76 4.22 -9.70
CA VAL A 150 7.51 2.82 -10.03
C VAL A 150 6.32 2.61 -10.96
N TYR A 151 5.45 3.62 -11.11
CA TYR A 151 4.30 3.53 -12.01
C TYR A 151 3.81 4.89 -12.51
N VAL A 152 3.34 4.90 -13.76
CA VAL A 152 2.69 6.04 -14.40
C VAL A 152 1.47 5.55 -15.19
N ASN A 153 0.29 6.12 -14.92
CA ASN A 153 -0.86 6.04 -15.81
C ASN A 153 -1.01 7.35 -16.59
N ASP A 154 -0.57 7.33 -17.84
CA ASP A 154 -0.65 8.45 -18.79
C ASP A 154 -2.00 8.53 -19.54
N ARG A 155 -2.93 7.61 -19.26
CA ARG A 155 -4.26 7.56 -19.89
C ARG A 155 -5.39 7.73 -18.87
N ALA A 156 -5.92 8.94 -18.80
CA ALA A 156 -6.96 9.32 -17.85
C ALA A 156 -8.22 8.42 -17.88
N SER A 157 -8.57 7.85 -19.04
CA SER A 157 -9.75 7.00 -19.20
C SER A 157 -9.60 5.60 -18.61
N ARG A 158 -8.38 5.16 -18.26
CA ARG A 158 -8.12 3.81 -17.74
C ARG A 158 -8.32 3.68 -16.23
N SER A 159 -8.37 4.79 -15.49
CA SER A 159 -8.44 4.77 -14.02
C SER A 159 -9.42 5.81 -13.46
N ASN A 160 -10.04 5.48 -12.33
CA ASN A 160 -10.81 6.47 -11.56
C ASN A 160 -9.92 7.60 -11.02
N TYR A 161 -8.63 7.34 -10.79
CA TYR A 161 -7.63 8.34 -10.41
C TYR A 161 -7.28 9.29 -11.57
N GLY A 162 -7.66 8.98 -12.81
CA GLY A 162 -7.25 9.76 -13.97
C GLY A 162 -5.78 9.54 -14.28
N LEU A 163 -5.06 10.62 -14.60
CA LEU A 163 -3.60 10.59 -14.69
C LEU A 163 -3.03 10.49 -13.28
N TYR A 164 -2.19 9.49 -13.04
CA TYR A 164 -1.56 9.32 -11.74
C TYR A 164 -0.17 8.71 -11.80
N ILE A 165 0.61 9.00 -10.76
CA ILE A 165 1.98 8.55 -10.55
C ILE A 165 2.03 7.78 -9.24
N VAL A 166 2.83 6.71 -9.16
CA VAL A 166 3.19 6.07 -7.90
C VAL A 166 4.71 6.14 -7.73
N VAL A 167 5.15 6.60 -6.57
CA VAL A 167 6.56 6.66 -6.17
C VAL A 167 6.78 5.71 -5.00
N GLU A 168 7.78 4.85 -5.10
CA GLU A 168 8.23 3.98 -4.02
C GLU A 168 9.28 4.69 -3.17
N HIS A 169 9.08 4.64 -1.86
CA HIS A 169 9.95 5.16 -0.83
C HIS A 169 10.42 4.02 0.06
N TRP A 170 11.66 4.05 0.48
CA TRP A 170 12.20 3.09 1.44
C TRP A 170 12.38 3.80 2.78
N TRP A 171 11.64 3.35 3.79
CA TRP A 171 11.80 3.79 5.17
C TRP A 171 11.98 2.57 6.06
N GLY A 172 13.08 2.55 6.81
CA GLY A 172 13.58 1.38 7.51
C GLY A 172 13.86 0.26 6.51
N GLN A 173 13.18 -0.88 6.69
CA GLN A 173 13.35 -2.07 5.86
C GLN A 173 12.16 -2.32 4.94
N SER A 174 11.24 -1.37 4.82
CA SER A 174 9.95 -1.55 4.15
C SER A 174 9.75 -0.56 3.00
N PRO A 175 9.17 -1.02 1.87
CA PRO A 175 8.77 -0.14 0.78
C PRO A 175 7.37 0.46 1.01
N TYR A 176 7.25 1.78 0.90
CA TYR A 176 5.99 2.53 1.00
C TYR A 176 5.71 3.25 -0.31
N TYR A 177 4.44 3.45 -0.65
CA TYR A 177 4.06 3.95 -1.97
C TYR A 177 3.22 5.21 -1.87
N SER A 178 3.74 6.34 -2.34
CA SER A 178 2.93 7.55 -2.50
C SER A 178 2.23 7.55 -3.85
N LEU A 179 0.96 7.96 -3.88
CA LEU A 179 0.15 8.05 -5.10
C LEU A 179 -0.32 9.48 -5.33
N TYR A 180 -0.10 10.00 -6.53
CA TYR A 180 -0.44 11.36 -6.94
C TYR A 180 -1.44 11.33 -8.09
N ALA A 181 -2.69 11.70 -7.85
CA ALA A 181 -3.78 11.51 -8.81
C ALA A 181 -4.45 12.81 -9.26
N HIS A 182 -5.36 12.65 -10.24
CA HIS A 182 -6.13 13.70 -10.90
C HIS A 182 -5.26 14.70 -11.66
N LEU A 183 -4.05 14.31 -12.06
CA LEU A 183 -3.08 15.20 -12.70
C LEU A 183 -3.59 15.69 -14.06
N LYS A 184 -3.10 16.86 -14.47
CA LYS A 184 -3.27 17.41 -15.82
C LYS A 184 -2.18 16.90 -16.75
N SER A 185 -0.95 16.81 -16.24
CA SER A 185 0.23 16.33 -16.96
C SER A 185 1.20 15.69 -15.99
N ILE A 186 1.96 14.73 -16.50
CA ILE A 186 2.99 13.98 -15.79
C ILE A 186 4.35 14.41 -16.35
N GLY A 187 5.29 14.72 -15.47
CA GLY A 187 6.63 15.24 -15.81
C GLY A 187 7.75 14.22 -15.64
N VAL A 188 7.43 12.99 -15.28
CA VAL A 188 8.38 11.91 -14.96
C VAL A 188 8.03 10.62 -15.69
N SER A 189 9.00 9.71 -15.77
CA SER A 189 8.89 8.38 -16.35
C SER A 189 9.14 7.30 -15.29
N ILE A 190 8.67 6.09 -15.56
CA ILE A 190 8.96 4.92 -14.71
C ILE A 190 10.48 4.70 -14.66
N GLY A 191 11.03 4.52 -13.46
CA GLY A 191 12.46 4.35 -13.18
C GLY A 191 13.19 5.65 -12.82
N ASP A 192 12.56 6.81 -12.97
CA ASP A 192 13.15 8.08 -12.55
C ASP A 192 13.35 8.10 -11.03
N GLN A 193 14.53 8.50 -10.58
CA GLN A 193 14.77 8.84 -9.18
C GLN A 193 14.32 10.28 -8.96
N VAL A 194 13.53 10.51 -7.92
CA VAL A 194 13.01 11.82 -7.55
C VAL A 194 13.46 12.16 -6.15
N ASP A 195 13.99 13.36 -5.98
CA ASP A 195 14.28 13.91 -4.66
C ASP A 195 13.01 14.46 -4.02
N GLN A 196 12.99 14.57 -2.70
CA GLN A 196 11.95 15.26 -1.95
C GLN A 196 11.75 16.68 -2.49
N GLY A 197 10.52 17.03 -2.84
CA GLY A 197 10.19 18.33 -3.42
C GLY A 197 10.47 18.45 -4.93
N ALA A 198 11.00 17.41 -5.59
CA ALA A 198 11.19 17.44 -7.03
C ALA A 198 9.83 17.55 -7.75
N PRO A 199 9.70 18.41 -8.78
CA PRO A 199 8.48 18.50 -9.60
C PRO A 199 8.22 17.19 -10.35
N ILE A 200 7.01 16.63 -10.22
CA ILE A 200 6.61 15.38 -10.87
C ILE A 200 5.38 15.52 -11.79
N GLY A 201 4.64 16.63 -11.68
CA GLY A 201 3.48 16.86 -12.52
C GLY A 201 2.79 18.18 -12.25
N ILE A 202 1.65 18.38 -12.90
CA ILE A 202 0.79 19.56 -12.71
C ILE A 202 -0.60 19.10 -12.30
N MET A 203 -1.18 19.78 -11.31
CA MET A 203 -2.52 19.51 -10.80
C MET A 203 -3.55 19.60 -11.93
N GLY A 204 -4.54 18.71 -11.89
CA GLY A 204 -5.62 18.70 -12.87
C GLY A 204 -6.97 18.38 -12.23
N TYR A 205 -7.82 17.76 -13.04
CA TYR A 205 -9.13 17.26 -12.66
C TYR A 205 -9.50 16.03 -13.51
N THR A 206 -8.50 15.24 -13.91
CA THR A 206 -8.74 14.01 -14.65
C THR A 206 -9.28 12.90 -13.74
N GLY A 207 -9.85 11.85 -14.32
CA GLY A 207 -10.43 10.76 -13.55
C GLY A 207 -11.93 10.94 -13.26
N ARG A 208 -12.51 9.95 -12.58
CA ARG A 208 -13.97 9.81 -12.50
C ARG A 208 -14.55 10.66 -11.38
N GLY A 209 -15.50 11.54 -11.71
CA GLY A 209 -16.24 12.33 -10.72
C GLY A 209 -15.52 13.59 -10.24
N VAL A 210 -14.42 13.97 -10.90
CA VAL A 210 -13.72 15.24 -10.71
C VAL A 210 -14.03 16.16 -11.89
N ASN A 211 -14.13 17.45 -11.62
CA ASN A 211 -14.33 18.48 -12.64
C ASN A 211 -13.48 19.69 -12.30
N ARG A 212 -13.42 20.67 -13.21
CA ARG A 212 -12.57 21.86 -13.03
C ARG A 212 -12.79 22.59 -11.71
N THR A 213 -14.04 22.81 -11.31
CA THR A 213 -14.35 23.45 -10.02
C THR A 213 -13.83 22.63 -8.85
N ARG A 214 -13.91 21.30 -8.94
CA ARG A 214 -13.38 20.35 -7.97
C ARG A 214 -11.94 19.89 -8.24
N ALA A 215 -11.15 20.61 -9.04
CA ALA A 215 -9.74 20.26 -9.22
C ALA A 215 -9.00 20.21 -7.88
N HIS A 216 -8.18 19.17 -7.70
CA HIS A 216 -7.35 18.91 -6.53
C HIS A 216 -6.23 17.94 -6.90
N LEU A 217 -5.21 17.86 -6.04
CA LEU A 217 -4.36 16.69 -5.96
C LEU A 217 -5.02 15.70 -5.01
N HIS A 218 -5.19 14.45 -5.45
CA HIS A 218 -5.44 13.35 -4.52
C HIS A 218 -4.11 12.70 -4.19
N LEU A 219 -3.76 12.68 -2.89
CA LEU A 219 -2.50 12.17 -2.37
C LEU A 219 -2.77 11.02 -1.40
N GLU A 220 -2.11 9.89 -1.62
CA GLU A 220 -2.08 8.77 -0.68
C GLU A 220 -0.63 8.44 -0.29
N ILE A 221 -0.45 7.81 0.87
CA ILE A 221 0.71 6.97 1.18
C ILE A 221 0.17 5.59 1.55
N ASN A 222 0.76 4.54 0.99
CA ASN A 222 0.15 3.22 0.94
C ASN A 222 1.12 2.12 1.38
N LEU A 223 0.54 1.06 1.95
CA LEU A 223 1.12 -0.28 1.87
C LEU A 223 0.65 -0.95 0.58
N MET A 224 1.53 -1.68 -0.09
CA MET A 224 1.10 -2.62 -1.13
C MET A 224 0.66 -3.93 -0.45
N LEU A 225 -0.45 -4.53 -0.87
CA LEU A 225 -0.98 -5.73 -0.22
C LEU A 225 -0.31 -7.02 -0.69
N SER A 226 -0.08 -7.17 -1.98
CA SER A 226 0.62 -8.35 -2.51
C SER A 226 1.32 -8.07 -3.84
N GLU A 227 2.54 -8.56 -4.04
CA GLU A 227 3.15 -8.63 -5.37
C GLU A 227 2.47 -9.67 -6.28
N ALA A 228 1.75 -10.64 -5.72
CA ALA A 228 0.95 -11.62 -6.45
C ALA A 228 -0.40 -11.06 -6.95
N PHE A 229 -0.59 -9.73 -6.91
CA PHE A 229 -1.85 -9.08 -7.28
C PHE A 229 -2.33 -9.40 -8.69
N ASN A 230 -1.42 -9.53 -9.67
CA ASN A 230 -1.83 -9.85 -11.05
C ASN A 230 -2.49 -11.24 -11.14
N ALA A 231 -1.89 -12.25 -10.50
CA ALA A 231 -2.47 -13.60 -10.43
C ALA A 231 -3.81 -13.59 -9.69
N TRP A 232 -3.87 -12.90 -8.54
CA TRP A 232 -5.12 -12.69 -7.81
C TRP A 232 -6.19 -12.00 -8.65
N TYR A 233 -5.84 -10.97 -9.41
CA TYR A 233 -6.77 -10.25 -10.28
C TYR A 233 -7.30 -11.16 -11.38
N ASP A 234 -6.43 -12.02 -11.92
CA ASP A 234 -6.81 -13.01 -12.91
C ASP A 234 -7.75 -14.09 -12.37
N ASP A 235 -7.62 -14.47 -11.10
CA ASP A 235 -8.52 -15.43 -10.47
C ASP A 235 -9.91 -14.82 -10.21
N HIS A 236 -9.95 -13.52 -9.85
CA HIS A 236 -11.14 -12.92 -9.26
C HIS A 236 -11.87 -11.91 -10.14
N LEU A 237 -11.16 -11.13 -10.96
CA LEU A 237 -11.68 -9.89 -11.55
C LEU A 237 -11.50 -9.77 -13.06
N LYS A 238 -10.59 -10.53 -13.70
CA LYS A 238 -10.31 -10.41 -15.16
C LYS A 238 -11.53 -10.53 -16.06
N ARG A 239 -12.55 -11.27 -15.63
CA ARG A 239 -13.80 -11.45 -16.39
C ARG A 239 -14.66 -10.18 -16.39
N ALA A 240 -14.52 -9.32 -15.39
CA ALA A 240 -15.28 -8.09 -15.26
C ALA A 240 -14.61 -6.90 -15.99
N ALA A 241 -13.28 -6.80 -15.91
CA ALA A 241 -12.49 -5.78 -16.58
C ALA A 241 -11.02 -6.22 -16.72
N PRO A 242 -10.26 -5.71 -17.70
CA PRO A 242 -8.82 -5.91 -17.76
C PRO A 242 -8.08 -5.15 -16.64
N ASN A 243 -6.97 -5.71 -16.15
CA ASN A 243 -6.05 -4.98 -15.28
C ASN A 243 -5.13 -4.07 -16.11
N HIS A 244 -5.38 -2.77 -16.12
CA HIS A 244 -4.53 -1.79 -16.81
C HIS A 244 -3.35 -1.28 -15.98
N HIS A 245 -3.29 -1.66 -14.70
CA HIS A 245 -2.42 -1.03 -13.70
C HIS A 245 -1.46 -2.01 -13.05
N GLU A 246 -1.52 -3.28 -13.47
CA GLU A 246 -0.68 -4.36 -12.95
C GLU A 246 -0.72 -4.37 -11.41
N THR A 247 0.44 -4.49 -10.76
CA THR A 247 0.58 -4.51 -9.29
C THR A 247 0.27 -3.15 -8.64
N TYR A 248 0.34 -2.04 -9.39
CA TYR A 248 0.07 -0.67 -8.90
C TYR A 248 -1.39 -0.23 -9.09
N ASN A 249 -2.29 -1.21 -9.22
CA ASN A 249 -3.71 -0.99 -9.18
C ASN A 249 -4.14 -0.53 -7.77
N GLY A 250 -5.01 0.47 -7.66
CA GLY A 250 -5.49 0.98 -6.37
C GLY A 250 -6.23 -0.05 -5.50
N LEU A 251 -6.62 -1.21 -6.04
CA LEU A 251 -7.11 -2.31 -5.21
C LEU A 251 -6.01 -3.00 -4.39
N ASN A 252 -4.75 -2.89 -4.84
CA ASN A 252 -3.56 -3.46 -4.20
C ASN A 252 -2.85 -2.47 -3.27
N LEU A 253 -3.14 -1.18 -3.39
CA LEU A 253 -2.58 -0.15 -2.53
C LEU A 253 -3.61 0.16 -1.43
N VAL A 254 -3.20 0.06 -0.17
CA VAL A 254 -4.05 0.39 0.98
C VAL A 254 -3.49 1.61 1.69
N GLY A 255 -4.29 2.66 1.73
CA GLY A 255 -3.90 3.94 2.30
C GLY A 255 -3.72 3.88 3.80
N ILE A 256 -2.75 4.66 4.29
CA ILE A 256 -2.55 4.98 5.71
C ILE A 256 -2.88 6.46 5.92
N ASP A 257 -3.15 6.87 7.16
CA ASP A 257 -3.55 8.25 7.45
C ASP A 257 -2.39 9.25 7.28
N ILE A 258 -2.19 9.68 6.03
CA ILE A 258 -1.15 10.64 5.67
C ILE A 258 -1.32 12.00 6.37
N ALA A 259 -2.56 12.40 6.69
CA ALA A 259 -2.79 13.64 7.41
C ALA A 259 -2.23 13.54 8.83
N SER A 260 -2.54 12.46 9.52
CA SER A 260 -1.97 12.17 10.84
C SER A 260 -0.44 12.06 10.74
N LEU A 261 0.11 11.34 9.76
CA LEU A 261 1.55 11.23 9.56
C LEU A 261 2.25 12.60 9.45
N TYR A 262 1.72 13.55 8.67
CA TYR A 262 2.29 14.90 8.58
C TYR A 262 2.28 15.66 9.91
N LEU A 263 1.23 15.51 10.72
CA LEU A 263 1.12 16.22 12.00
C LEU A 263 2.05 15.59 13.04
N GLU A 264 2.05 14.26 13.13
CA GLU A 264 2.81 13.52 14.12
C GLU A 264 4.32 13.64 13.86
N LEU A 265 4.78 13.65 12.60
CA LEU A 265 6.19 13.89 12.27
C LEU A 265 6.70 15.29 12.66
N ARG A 266 5.80 16.27 12.85
CA ARG A 266 6.20 17.60 13.32
C ARG A 266 6.44 17.63 14.82
N GLU A 267 5.72 16.81 15.57
CA GLU A 267 5.86 16.66 17.02
C GLU A 267 6.97 15.65 17.36
N ASN A 268 7.07 14.57 16.59
CA ASN A 268 8.08 13.53 16.71
C ASN A 268 8.76 13.26 15.34
N PRO A 269 9.87 13.96 15.02
CA PRO A 269 10.61 13.77 13.78
C PRO A 269 11.26 12.40 13.58
N ASP A 270 11.27 11.56 14.63
CA ASP A 270 11.81 10.21 14.63
C ASP A 270 10.70 9.15 14.54
N LEU A 271 9.44 9.56 14.37
CA LEU A 271 8.30 8.66 14.22
C LEU A 271 8.50 7.71 13.05
N THR A 272 8.24 6.43 13.32
CA THR A 272 8.23 5.36 12.31
C THR A 272 6.80 4.98 11.90
N ILE A 273 6.63 4.36 10.73
CA ILE A 273 5.31 3.87 10.31
C ILE A 273 4.73 2.82 11.28
N PRO A 274 5.51 1.85 11.81
CA PRO A 274 4.98 0.91 12.80
C PRO A 274 4.40 1.60 14.04
N GLU A 275 5.04 2.67 14.53
CA GLU A 275 4.54 3.45 15.67
C GLU A 275 3.21 4.14 15.36
N LEU A 276 3.05 4.71 14.15
CA LEU A 276 1.77 5.28 13.69
C LEU A 276 0.63 4.25 13.75
N PHE A 277 0.92 2.99 13.42
CA PHE A 277 -0.07 1.90 13.42
C PHE A 277 -0.51 1.48 14.82
N THR A 278 0.23 1.81 15.88
CA THR A 278 -0.19 1.54 17.26
C THR A 278 -1.44 2.35 17.66
N TRP A 279 -1.74 3.43 16.93
CA TRP A 279 -2.94 4.25 17.13
C TRP A 279 -4.13 3.81 16.28
N GLU A 280 -3.92 2.91 15.31
CA GLU A 280 -5.00 2.36 14.52
C GLU A 280 -5.93 1.53 15.40
N THR A 281 -7.23 1.69 15.18
CA THR A 281 -8.25 1.07 16.02
C THR A 281 -8.65 -0.29 15.46
N PRO A 282 -8.36 -1.43 16.13
CA PRO A 282 -8.77 -2.75 15.68
C PRO A 282 -10.28 -2.88 15.59
N PHE A 283 -10.80 -3.32 14.44
CA PHE A 283 -12.23 -3.42 14.19
C PHE A 283 -12.69 -4.87 13.99
N PHE A 284 -11.94 -5.67 13.23
CA PHE A 284 -12.23 -7.07 13.01
C PHE A 284 -10.94 -7.87 12.80
N GLU A 285 -11.06 -9.17 12.95
CA GLU A 285 -9.98 -10.13 12.85
C GLU A 285 -10.41 -11.26 11.93
N VAL A 286 -9.47 -11.79 11.17
CA VAL A 286 -9.69 -12.99 10.34
C VAL A 286 -8.57 -13.98 10.58
N THR A 287 -8.93 -15.18 11.02
CA THR A 287 -8.02 -16.33 11.04
C THR A 287 -8.05 -16.99 9.67
N VAL A 288 -6.90 -17.10 9.01
CA VAL A 288 -6.75 -17.68 7.67
C VAL A 288 -5.90 -18.95 7.72
N PRO A 289 -6.17 -19.95 6.86
CA PRO A 289 -5.34 -21.15 6.79
C PRO A 289 -3.88 -20.79 6.51
N LEU A 290 -2.95 -21.61 7.03
CA LEU A 290 -1.54 -21.44 6.73
C LEU A 290 -1.25 -21.71 5.25
N GLY A 291 -0.54 -20.79 4.60
CA GLY A 291 -0.02 -20.96 3.24
C GLY A 291 1.26 -21.81 3.20
N PRO A 292 1.77 -22.16 2.00
CA PRO A 292 2.99 -22.95 1.87
C PRO A 292 4.24 -22.20 2.37
N THR A 293 4.23 -20.86 2.28
CA THR A 293 5.27 -19.97 2.77
C THR A 293 4.65 -18.73 3.42
N LEU A 294 5.50 -17.89 3.99
CA LEU A 294 5.10 -16.65 4.66
C LEU A 294 4.31 -15.75 3.68
N PRO A 295 3.19 -15.12 4.10
CA PRO A 295 2.48 -14.15 3.29
C PRO A 295 3.41 -13.06 2.74
N ASP A 296 3.24 -12.68 1.47
CA ASP A 296 4.08 -11.67 0.79
C ASP A 296 4.16 -10.35 1.57
N ILE A 297 3.05 -9.94 2.18
CA ILE A 297 2.99 -8.71 2.95
C ILE A 297 3.94 -8.70 4.15
N LEU A 298 4.24 -9.87 4.76
CA LEU A 298 5.17 -9.98 5.89
C LEU A 298 6.63 -9.99 5.44
N TRP A 299 6.92 -10.32 4.18
CA TRP A 299 8.25 -10.09 3.60
C TRP A 299 8.54 -8.60 3.43
N ARG A 300 7.52 -7.81 3.06
CA ARG A 300 7.67 -6.38 2.79
C ARG A 300 7.48 -5.51 4.04
N TYR A 301 6.64 -5.95 4.97
CA TYR A 301 6.33 -5.26 6.23
C TYR A 301 6.43 -6.23 7.42
N PRO A 302 7.66 -6.71 7.73
CA PRO A 302 7.84 -7.71 8.78
C PRO A 302 7.40 -7.21 10.16
N TRP A 303 7.41 -5.89 10.38
CA TRP A 303 6.88 -5.22 11.58
C TRP A 303 5.38 -5.41 11.82
N LEU A 304 4.61 -5.90 10.85
CA LEU A 304 3.20 -6.29 11.08
C LEU A 304 3.09 -7.51 12.01
N CYS A 305 4.18 -8.24 12.24
CA CYS A 305 4.25 -9.40 13.12
C CYS A 305 5.34 -9.16 14.17
N ASP A 306 4.99 -9.22 15.46
CA ASP A 306 5.90 -8.89 16.56
C ASP A 306 7.14 -9.82 16.55
N GLU A 307 6.96 -11.09 16.15
CA GLU A 307 8.04 -12.06 16.01
C GLU A 307 8.97 -11.79 14.82
N LEU A 308 8.53 -10.99 13.84
CA LEU A 308 9.29 -10.67 12.63
C LEU A 308 9.80 -9.23 12.60
N LYS A 309 9.41 -8.35 13.53
CA LYS A 309 9.73 -6.92 13.45
C LYS A 309 11.23 -6.58 13.29
N ASP A 310 12.10 -7.42 13.86
CA ASP A 310 13.56 -7.27 13.79
C ASP A 310 14.20 -8.17 12.71
N TRP A 311 13.38 -8.95 11.99
CA TRP A 311 13.83 -9.85 10.94
C TRP A 311 14.13 -9.08 9.65
N VAL A 312 15.33 -9.33 9.12
CA VAL A 312 15.76 -8.86 7.81
C VAL A 312 15.45 -9.97 6.79
N PRO A 313 14.62 -9.73 5.76
CA PRO A 313 14.21 -10.74 4.77
C PRO A 313 15.30 -11.25 3.80
N GLU A 314 16.57 -11.27 4.24
CA GLU A 314 17.71 -11.89 3.56
C GLU A 314 17.96 -13.34 4.03
N TYR A 315 17.30 -13.76 5.13
CA TYR A 315 17.43 -15.07 5.75
C TYR A 315 16.07 -15.77 5.85
N GLY A 316 16.04 -17.10 6.02
CA GLY A 316 14.79 -17.82 6.30
C GLY A 316 14.08 -17.21 7.52
N ALA A 317 12.76 -17.03 7.43
CA ALA A 317 11.98 -16.38 8.48
C ALA A 317 12.12 -17.15 9.82
N PRO A 318 12.54 -16.49 10.92
CA PRO A 318 12.87 -17.15 12.19
C PRO A 318 11.62 -17.42 13.05
N ILE A 319 10.53 -17.88 12.42
CA ILE A 319 9.22 -18.02 13.07
C ILE A 319 8.65 -19.43 12.87
N GLU A 320 8.11 -20.00 13.96
CA GLU A 320 7.17 -21.11 13.88
C GLU A 320 5.80 -20.56 13.47
N MET A 321 5.35 -20.86 12.25
CA MET A 321 4.15 -20.23 11.67
C MET A 321 2.82 -20.73 12.28
N GLY A 322 2.84 -21.68 13.21
CA GLY A 322 1.63 -22.34 13.74
C GLY A 322 0.87 -23.14 12.68
N ASN A 323 -0.46 -23.16 12.78
CA ASN A 323 -1.38 -23.81 11.83
C ASN A 323 -2.22 -22.81 11.01
N SER A 324 -2.23 -21.53 11.39
CA SER A 324 -2.98 -20.45 10.75
C SER A 324 -2.35 -19.09 11.05
N TRP A 325 -2.75 -18.07 10.29
CA TRP A 325 -2.47 -16.68 10.61
C TRP A 325 -3.72 -15.99 11.12
N LYS A 326 -3.61 -15.32 12.26
CA LYS A 326 -4.61 -14.38 12.73
C LYS A 326 -4.22 -12.98 12.25
N ILE A 327 -5.12 -12.33 11.52
CA ILE A 327 -4.88 -11.01 10.95
C ILE A 327 -5.89 -10.02 11.52
N THR A 328 -5.40 -9.00 12.22
CA THR A 328 -6.19 -7.90 12.78
C THR A 328 -6.28 -6.74 11.80
N PHE A 329 -7.47 -6.18 11.61
CA PHE A 329 -7.75 -5.11 10.65
C PHE A 329 -8.40 -3.90 11.30
N ALA A 330 -8.04 -2.72 10.79
CA ALA A 330 -8.79 -1.49 11.00
C ALA A 330 -10.16 -1.55 10.29
N ALA A 331 -11.06 -0.63 10.63
CA ALA A 331 -12.33 -0.46 9.94
C ALA A 331 -12.15 -0.16 8.43
N SER A 332 -11.04 0.47 8.03
CA SER A 332 -10.73 0.71 6.62
C SER A 332 -10.46 -0.56 5.81
N GLY A 333 -10.09 -1.65 6.49
CA GLY A 333 -9.51 -2.85 5.86
C GLY A 333 -7.98 -2.86 5.82
N LEU A 334 -7.32 -1.87 6.43
CA LEU A 334 -5.87 -1.86 6.64
C LEU A 334 -5.48 -3.01 7.59
N PRO A 335 -4.58 -3.92 7.20
CA PRO A 335 -4.01 -4.89 8.12
C PRO A 335 -3.12 -4.15 9.14
N ILE A 336 -3.36 -4.40 10.43
CA ILE A 336 -2.62 -3.78 11.54
C ILE A 336 -1.64 -4.77 12.15
N LYS A 337 -2.03 -6.05 12.25
CA LYS A 337 -1.23 -7.07 12.94
C LYS A 337 -1.44 -8.46 12.33
N PHE A 338 -0.36 -9.24 12.30
CA PHE A 338 -0.34 -10.66 12.04
C PHE A 338 0.20 -11.40 13.27
N GLU A 339 -0.43 -12.51 13.60
CA GLU A 339 -0.01 -13.38 14.69
C GLU A 339 -0.08 -14.85 14.20
N PRO A 340 0.95 -15.67 14.44
CA PRO A 340 0.83 -17.11 14.24
C PRO A 340 -0.22 -17.67 15.21
N SER A 341 -0.92 -18.72 14.78
CA SER A 341 -2.02 -19.30 15.55
C SER A 341 -2.01 -20.82 15.42
N ASP A 342 -2.18 -21.52 16.54
CA ASP A 342 -2.31 -22.98 16.57
C ASP A 342 -3.70 -23.46 16.12
N GLU A 343 -4.66 -22.55 15.94
CA GLU A 343 -5.99 -22.91 15.44
C GLU A 343 -5.88 -23.50 14.02
N VAL A 344 -6.48 -24.67 13.81
CA VAL A 344 -6.62 -25.26 12.47
C VAL A 344 -7.91 -24.73 11.86
N VAL A 345 -7.79 -24.03 10.73
CA VAL A 345 -8.94 -23.55 9.94
C VAL A 345 -8.78 -23.96 8.49
N ASP A 346 -9.85 -24.46 7.89
CA ASP A 346 -9.87 -24.84 6.46
C ASP A 346 -10.33 -23.69 5.55
N SER A 347 -10.83 -22.59 6.14
CA SER A 347 -11.26 -21.39 5.42
C SER A 347 -11.22 -20.16 6.32
N PRO A 348 -11.21 -18.93 5.76
CA PRO A 348 -11.16 -17.71 6.55
C PRO A 348 -12.30 -17.61 7.58
N LYS A 349 -11.94 -17.51 8.85
CA LYS A 349 -12.85 -17.37 9.99
C LYS A 349 -12.84 -15.94 10.51
N LEU A 350 -13.95 -15.25 10.34
CA LEU A 350 -14.13 -13.85 10.77
C LEU A 350 -14.53 -13.76 12.24
N ASN A 351 -13.91 -12.85 12.98
CA ASN A 351 -14.36 -12.35 14.27
C ASN A 351 -14.41 -10.81 14.25
N VAL A 352 -15.58 -10.20 14.40
CA VAL A 352 -15.64 -8.73 14.55
C VAL A 352 -15.26 -8.35 15.99
N LEU A 353 -14.41 -7.37 16.21
CA LEU A 353 -13.99 -6.93 17.54
C LEU A 353 -14.92 -5.82 18.06
N GLN A 354 -15.37 -4.94 17.16
CA GLN A 354 -16.29 -3.85 17.49
C GLN A 354 -17.70 -4.13 17.00
N ARG A 355 -18.53 -4.70 17.89
CA ARG A 355 -19.92 -5.02 17.57
C ARG A 355 -20.73 -3.73 17.36
N SER A 356 -21.56 -3.71 16.32
CA SER A 356 -22.42 -2.56 16.02
C SER A 356 -23.80 -2.98 15.51
N SER A 357 -24.83 -2.19 15.82
CA SER A 357 -26.17 -2.37 15.23
C SER A 357 -26.29 -1.77 13.83
N ILE A 358 -25.37 -0.88 13.44
CA ILE A 358 -25.22 -0.42 12.06
C ILE A 358 -24.69 -1.56 11.19
N ALA A 359 -25.11 -1.61 9.91
CA ALA A 359 -24.57 -2.58 8.98
C ALA A 359 -23.06 -2.43 8.83
N TYR A 360 -22.30 -3.49 9.10
CA TYR A 360 -20.84 -3.48 9.00
C TYR A 360 -20.34 -3.09 7.63
N GLN A 361 -21.12 -3.32 6.56
CA GLN A 361 -20.74 -2.89 5.20
C GLN A 361 -20.55 -1.38 5.07
N TYR A 362 -21.17 -0.58 5.94
CA TYR A 362 -21.01 0.87 5.99
C TYR A 362 -19.86 1.31 6.90
N LEU A 363 -19.35 0.40 7.73
CA LEU A 363 -18.29 0.66 8.69
C LEU A 363 -16.95 0.03 8.28
N THR A 364 -16.96 -0.94 7.36
CA THR A 364 -15.80 -1.78 7.05
C THR A 364 -15.37 -1.72 5.59
N ASN A 365 -15.64 -0.60 4.91
CA ASN A 365 -15.39 -0.43 3.47
C ASN A 365 -15.99 -1.57 2.63
N GLY A 366 -17.14 -2.11 3.06
CA GLY A 366 -17.83 -3.24 2.43
C GLY A 366 -17.21 -4.62 2.65
N LEU A 367 -16.15 -4.78 3.43
CA LEU A 367 -15.46 -6.06 3.66
C LEU A 367 -16.28 -7.03 4.53
N VAL A 368 -16.98 -6.50 5.53
CA VAL A 368 -17.86 -7.28 6.41
C VAL A 368 -19.31 -6.92 6.14
N ARG A 369 -20.20 -7.91 6.10
CA ARG A 369 -21.65 -7.73 6.01
C ARG A 369 -22.35 -8.17 7.28
N GLY A 370 -23.60 -7.77 7.44
CA GLY A 370 -24.41 -8.08 8.60
C GLY A 370 -24.33 -7.02 9.71
N ARG A 371 -24.81 -7.37 10.91
CA ARG A 371 -25.03 -6.48 12.07
C ARG A 371 -24.99 -7.28 13.37
N GLY A 372 -24.57 -6.65 14.47
CA GLY A 372 -24.55 -7.26 15.80
C GLY A 372 -23.74 -8.55 15.78
N ASN A 373 -24.36 -9.66 16.19
CA ASN A 373 -23.74 -10.99 16.19
C ASN A 373 -23.94 -11.77 14.88
N ASN A 374 -24.72 -11.23 13.94
CA ASN A 374 -24.96 -11.85 12.63
C ASN A 374 -24.05 -11.20 11.60
N PHE A 375 -22.83 -11.71 11.44
CA PHE A 375 -21.83 -11.16 10.52
C PHE A 375 -21.15 -12.25 9.68
N SER A 376 -20.63 -11.86 8.53
CA SER A 376 -19.75 -12.69 7.70
C SER A 376 -18.93 -11.80 6.77
N LEU A 377 -17.84 -12.34 6.24
CA LEU A 377 -17.13 -11.69 5.14
C LEU A 377 -18.07 -11.54 3.93
N SER A 378 -18.07 -10.35 3.33
CA SER A 378 -18.66 -10.15 2.01
C SER A 378 -17.82 -10.85 0.94
N GLU A 379 -18.31 -10.90 -0.30
CA GLU A 379 -17.51 -11.42 -1.41
C GLU A 379 -16.22 -10.60 -1.63
N SER A 380 -16.33 -9.27 -1.53
CA SER A 380 -15.16 -8.38 -1.56
C SER A 380 -14.23 -8.60 -0.38
N GLY A 381 -14.78 -8.87 0.81
CA GLY A 381 -14.01 -9.22 2.00
C GLY A 381 -13.20 -10.49 1.78
N ARG A 382 -13.83 -11.57 1.32
CA ARG A 382 -13.14 -12.84 1.03
C ARG A 382 -12.01 -12.66 0.02
N ARG A 383 -12.26 -11.93 -1.06
CA ARG A 383 -11.22 -11.63 -2.06
C ARG A 383 -10.07 -10.81 -1.47
N ARG A 384 -10.35 -9.80 -0.63
CA ARG A 384 -9.31 -8.99 0.02
C ARG A 384 -8.46 -9.85 0.97
N ILE A 385 -9.08 -10.72 1.75
CA ILE A 385 -8.36 -11.64 2.63
C ILE A 385 -7.50 -12.63 1.83
N ASP A 386 -8.02 -13.16 0.71
CA ASP A 386 -7.25 -13.99 -0.22
C ASP A 386 -6.01 -13.24 -0.74
N LEU A 387 -6.14 -11.97 -1.14
CA LEU A 387 -4.99 -11.17 -1.60
C LEU A 387 -3.91 -11.01 -0.53
N ILE A 388 -4.32 -10.70 0.70
CA ILE A 388 -3.41 -10.39 1.82
C ILE A 388 -2.70 -11.62 2.35
N SER A 389 -3.35 -12.79 2.27
CA SER A 389 -2.79 -14.06 2.77
C SER A 389 -1.99 -14.84 1.72
N ARG A 390 -1.94 -14.37 0.47
CA ARG A 390 -1.14 -15.01 -0.58
C ARG A 390 0.36 -14.92 -0.30
N SER A 391 1.03 -16.00 -0.63
CA SER A 391 2.48 -16.15 -0.55
C SER A 391 3.17 -15.66 -1.83
N VAL A 392 4.48 -15.42 -1.75
CA VAL A 392 5.30 -15.06 -2.92
C VAL A 392 5.36 -16.21 -3.93
N ASP A 393 5.19 -17.46 -3.51
CA ASP A 393 5.21 -18.63 -4.40
C ASP A 393 3.90 -18.83 -5.18
N ASP A 394 2.82 -18.14 -4.79
CA ASP A 394 1.55 -18.11 -5.53
C ASP A 394 1.65 -17.31 -6.86
N LEU A 395 2.85 -16.87 -7.24
CA LEU A 395 3.20 -16.35 -8.56
C LEU A 395 3.11 -17.41 -9.69
N GLY A 396 2.52 -18.57 -9.43
CA GLY A 396 2.42 -19.71 -10.34
C GLY A 396 1.95 -19.37 -11.75
N ASN A 397 2.84 -19.56 -12.73
CA ASN A 397 2.57 -19.72 -14.16
C ASN A 397 1.62 -18.70 -14.82
N SER A 398 1.83 -17.40 -14.61
CA SER A 398 1.48 -16.44 -15.66
C SER A 398 2.50 -16.60 -16.80
N GLY A 399 2.22 -17.56 -17.67
CA GLY A 399 2.97 -17.79 -18.90
C GLY A 399 3.07 -16.48 -19.68
N TRP A 400 4.30 -15.99 -19.79
CA TRP A 400 4.70 -15.05 -20.83
C TRP A 400 4.85 -15.81 -22.15
#